data_AF-A0A970YMS2-F1
#
_entry.id   AF-A0A970YMS2-F1
#
_cell.length_a   1.000
_cell.length_b   1.000
_cell.length_c   1.000
_cell.angle_alpha   90.00
_cell.angle_beta   90.00
_cell.angle_gamma   90.00
#
_symmetry.space_group_name_H-M   'P 1'
#
loop_
_entity.id
_entity.type
_entity.pdbx_description
1 polymer ?
#
loop_
_entity_poly.entity_id
_entity_poly.type
_entity_poly.pdbx_seq_one_letter_code
_entity_poly.pdbx_strand_id
1 'polypeptide(L)'
;MQDRCHVIKRRSFDHRSGFSFVEVLIALLIIIISVAALMQFLMTTLRINHTSSAISEDLLEKSGNLEARTAVVQIIEASIDIDGVEIMGELYEVDYGKSKKLIEFVRNSDE
;
A
#
# COMPACT_ATOMS: atom_id res chain seq x y z
N MET A 1 -17.81 50.45 -47.55
CA MET A 1 -18.56 49.19 -47.45
C MET A 1 -18.09 48.29 -48.59
N GLN A 2 -17.27 47.28 -48.31
CA GLN A 2 -16.99 46.20 -49.24
C GLN A 2 -16.78 44.92 -48.44
N ASP A 3 -17.68 43.99 -48.65
CA ASP A 3 -17.89 42.81 -47.82
C ASP A 3 -16.75 41.81 -47.90
N ARG A 4 -16.50 41.21 -46.75
CA ARG A 4 -15.58 40.08 -46.56
C ARG A 4 -16.10 38.88 -47.35
N CYS A 5 -15.24 38.26 -48.14
CA CYS A 5 -15.44 36.88 -48.56
C CYS A 5 -14.23 36.05 -48.14
N HIS A 6 -14.24 35.61 -46.88
CA HIS A 6 -13.33 34.57 -46.40
C HIS A 6 -13.76 33.25 -47.07
N VAL A 7 -12.98 32.81 -48.05
CA VAL A 7 -13.07 31.44 -48.57
C VAL A 7 -12.54 30.51 -47.48
N ILE A 8 -13.45 30.01 -46.64
CA ILE A 8 -13.17 28.94 -45.68
C ILE A 8 -12.91 27.69 -46.51
N LYS A 9 -11.63 27.38 -46.70
CA LYS A 9 -11.16 26.11 -47.29
C LYS A 9 -11.56 24.99 -46.34
N ARG A 10 -12.77 24.42 -46.52
CA ARG A 10 -13.18 23.20 -45.84
C ARG A 10 -12.17 22.12 -46.20
N ARG A 11 -11.39 21.64 -45.22
CA ARG A 11 -10.68 20.36 -45.36
C ARG A 11 -11.75 19.30 -45.56
N SER A 12 -11.89 18.82 -46.79
CA SER A 12 -12.51 17.54 -47.07
C SER A 12 -11.73 16.49 -46.29
N PHE A 13 -12.26 16.08 -45.14
CA PHE A 13 -11.86 14.80 -44.57
C PHE A 13 -12.51 13.76 -45.47
N ASP A 14 -11.75 13.27 -46.43
CA ASP A 14 -12.13 12.12 -47.23
C ASP A 14 -12.33 10.94 -46.28
N HIS A 15 -13.57 10.72 -45.87
CA HIS A 15 -14.05 9.48 -45.26
C HIS A 15 -14.04 8.40 -46.36
N ARG A 16 -12.86 7.86 -46.66
CA ARG A 16 -12.73 6.55 -47.29
C ARG A 16 -12.56 5.52 -46.17
N SER A 17 -13.68 4.90 -45.83
CA SER A 17 -13.77 3.67 -45.05
C SER A 17 -12.89 2.60 -45.69
N GLY A 18 -11.76 2.30 -45.06
CA GLY A 18 -10.87 1.22 -45.45
C GLY A 18 -9.83 1.06 -44.35
N PHE A 19 -9.87 -0.07 -43.66
CA PHE A 19 -8.96 -0.43 -42.56
C PHE A 19 -7.52 -0.09 -42.93
N SER A 20 -6.95 0.95 -42.30
CA SER A 20 -5.55 1.30 -42.53
C SER A 20 -4.68 0.32 -41.75
N PHE A 21 -3.64 -0.23 -42.37
CA PHE A 21 -2.67 -1.10 -41.70
C PHE A 21 -2.09 -0.44 -40.43
N VAL A 22 -1.93 0.88 -40.46
CA VAL A 22 -1.49 1.68 -39.31
C VAL A 22 -2.50 1.63 -38.16
N GLU A 23 -3.79 1.65 -38.46
CA GLU A 23 -4.87 1.57 -37.47
C GLU A 23 -4.92 0.18 -36.80
N VAL A 24 -4.69 -0.89 -37.57
CA VAL A 24 -4.53 -2.25 -37.04
C VAL A 24 -3.34 -2.32 -36.08
N LEU A 25 -2.20 -1.74 -36.45
CA LEU A 25 -1.00 -1.76 -35.62
C LEU A 25 -1.20 -0.98 -34.31
N ILE A 26 -1.88 0.17 -34.37
CA ILE A 26 -2.20 0.95 -33.17
C ILE A 26 -3.17 0.16 -32.27
N ALA A 27 -4.21 -0.45 -32.84
CA ALA A 27 -5.15 -1.28 -32.08
C ALA A 27 -4.44 -2.47 -31.41
N LEU A 28 -3.56 -3.15 -32.14
CA LEU A 28 -2.76 -4.26 -31.61
C LEU A 28 -1.86 -3.80 -30.46
N LEU A 29 -1.20 -2.65 -30.61
CA LEU A 29 -0.32 -2.08 -29.58
C LEU A 29 -1.09 -1.75 -28.29
N ILE A 30 -2.27 -1.14 -28.43
CA ILE A 30 -3.15 -0.82 -27.29
C ILE A 30 -3.56 -2.08 -26.55
N ILE A 31 -3.91 -3.15 -27.27
CA ILE A 31 -4.28 -4.45 -26.66
C ILE A 31 -3.10 -5.02 -25.86
N ILE A 32 -1.90 -5.02 -26.43
CA ILE A 32 -0.69 -5.53 -25.75
C ILE A 32 -0.39 -4.74 -24.47
N ILE A 33 -0.41 -3.41 -24.55
CA ILE A 33 -0.16 -2.53 -23.39
C ILE A 33 -1.25 -2.74 -22.33
N SER A 34 -2.51 -2.88 -22.73
CA SER A 34 -3.64 -3.09 -21.82
C SER A 34 -3.49 -4.41 -21.06
N VAL A 35 -3.18 -5.51 -21.75
CA VAL A 35 -2.95 -6.81 -21.13
C VAL A 35 -1.75 -6.78 -20.19
N ALA A 36 -0.65 -6.12 -20.58
CA ALA A 36 0.53 -5.97 -19.74
C ALA A 36 0.22 -5.16 -18.47
N ALA A 37 -0.51 -4.05 -18.58
CA ALA A 37 -0.93 -3.23 -17.44
C ALA A 37 -1.84 -4.01 -16.48
N LEU A 38 -2.79 -4.79 -17.02
CA LEU A 38 -3.65 -5.67 -16.24
C LEU A 38 -2.84 -6.71 -15.46
N MET A 39 -1.89 -7.38 -16.12
CA MET A 39 -1.01 -8.36 -15.46
C MET A 39 -0.16 -7.73 -14.36
N GLN A 40 0.39 -6.53 -14.58
CA GLN A 40 1.14 -5.80 -13.55
C GLN A 40 0.26 -5.42 -12.35
N PHE A 41 -1.00 -5.03 -12.61
CA PHE A 41 -1.95 -4.71 -11.55
C PHE A 41 -2.33 -5.93 -10.71
N LEU A 42 -2.62 -7.06 -11.37
CA LEU A 42 -2.88 -8.35 -10.72
C LEU A 42 -1.68 -8.82 -9.89
N MET A 43 -0.47 -8.74 -10.44
CA MET A 43 0.75 -9.17 -9.75
C MET A 43 1.05 -8.29 -8.53
N THR A 44 0.83 -6.98 -8.65
CA THR A 44 0.94 -6.04 -7.52
C THR A 44 -0.08 -6.36 -6.43
N THR A 45 -1.33 -6.61 -6.80
CA THR A 45 -2.41 -6.91 -5.84
C THR A 45 -2.16 -8.23 -5.09
N LEU A 46 -1.75 -9.28 -5.81
CA LEU A 46 -1.39 -10.57 -5.21
C LEU A 46 -0.18 -10.44 -4.28
N ARG A 47 0.86 -9.71 -4.70
CA ARG A 47 2.05 -9.46 -3.87
C ARG A 47 1.70 -8.70 -2.60
N ILE A 48 0.80 -7.71 -2.67
CA ILE A 48 0.31 -6.99 -1.49
C ILE A 48 -0.45 -7.93 -0.56
N ASN A 49 -1.32 -8.80 -1.09
CA ASN A 49 -2.08 -9.74 -0.27
C ASN A 49 -1.17 -10.74 0.45
N HIS A 50 -0.20 -11.35 -0.25
CA HIS A 50 0.78 -12.24 0.38
C HIS A 50 1.66 -11.53 1.41
N THR A 51 2.05 -10.27 1.15
CA THR A 51 2.85 -9.49 2.09
C THR A 51 2.04 -9.10 3.32
N SER A 52 0.78 -8.68 3.15
CA SER A 52 -0.10 -8.32 4.28
C SER A 52 -0.49 -9.52 5.12
N SER A 53 -0.76 -10.67 4.48
CA SER A 53 -1.09 -11.91 5.18
C SER A 53 0.10 -12.39 6.01
N ALA A 54 1.31 -12.41 5.43
CA ALA A 54 2.52 -12.79 6.15
C ALA A 54 2.84 -11.84 7.31
N ILE A 55 2.63 -10.52 7.13
CA ILE A 55 2.78 -9.52 8.18
C ILE A 55 1.76 -9.74 9.31
N SER A 56 0.51 -10.08 8.97
CA SER A 56 -0.56 -10.29 9.96
C SER A 56 -0.35 -11.57 10.76
N GLU A 57 0.13 -12.63 10.12
CA GLU A 57 0.49 -13.89 10.77
C GLU A 57 1.68 -13.72 11.72
N ASP A 58 2.75 -13.04 11.29
CA ASP A 58 3.91 -12.72 12.14
C ASP A 58 3.54 -11.79 13.32
N LEU A 59 2.59 -10.85 13.12
CA LEU A 59 2.04 -10.03 14.21
C LEU A 59 1.28 -10.86 15.23
N LEU A 60 0.42 -11.77 14.78
CA LEU A 60 -0.37 -12.62 15.68
C LEU A 60 0.53 -13.55 16.47
N GLU A 61 1.53 -14.16 15.84
CA GLU A 61 2.50 -15.03 16.52
C GLU A 61 3.32 -14.25 17.55
N LYS A 62 3.90 -13.10 17.17
CA LYS A 62 4.72 -12.28 18.07
C LYS A 62 3.90 -11.60 19.17
N SER A 63 2.66 -11.23 18.89
CA SER A 63 1.71 -10.72 19.89
C SER A 63 1.34 -11.80 20.91
N GLY A 64 1.04 -13.02 20.45
CA GLY A 64 0.78 -14.13 21.36
C GLY A 64 1.98 -14.49 22.22
N ASN A 65 3.20 -14.35 21.68
CA ASN A 65 4.43 -14.56 22.42
C ASN A 65 4.69 -13.46 23.47
N LEU A 66 4.32 -12.21 23.17
CA LEU A 66 4.35 -11.10 24.13
C LEU A 66 3.36 -11.34 25.27
N GLU A 67 2.11 -11.71 24.95
CA GLU A 67 1.08 -12.06 25.94
C GLU A 67 1.51 -13.25 26.82
N ALA A 68 2.11 -14.29 26.21
CA ALA A 68 2.64 -15.45 26.92
C ALA A 68 4.01 -15.20 27.57
N ARG A 69 4.58 -13.99 27.44
CA ARG A 69 5.89 -13.56 27.96
C ARG A 69 7.04 -14.52 27.69
N THR A 70 6.97 -15.29 26.60
CA THR A 70 7.86 -16.44 26.39
C THR A 70 9.19 -16.04 25.70
N ALA A 71 9.20 -14.93 24.95
CA ALA A 71 10.41 -14.41 24.29
C ALA A 71 10.68 -12.93 24.59
N VAL A 72 10.37 -12.49 25.81
CA VAL A 72 10.69 -11.13 26.26
C VAL A 72 12.19 -10.90 26.13
N VAL A 73 12.57 -9.89 25.34
CA VAL A 73 13.97 -9.56 25.09
C VAL A 73 14.52 -8.69 26.22
N GLN A 74 13.71 -7.75 26.73
CA GLN A 74 14.06 -6.86 27.84
C GLN A 74 12.84 -6.57 28.70
N ILE A 75 13.05 -6.60 30.02
CA ILE A 75 12.11 -6.13 31.05
C ILE A 75 12.73 -4.87 31.64
N ILE A 76 12.02 -3.75 31.56
CA ILE A 76 12.48 -2.46 32.08
C ILE A 76 11.43 -1.94 33.05
N GLU A 77 11.82 -1.62 34.29
CA GLU A 77 10.95 -0.86 35.19
C GLU A 77 10.79 0.56 34.64
N ALA A 78 9.54 0.95 34.36
CA ALA A 78 9.21 2.23 33.73
C ALA A 78 8.14 2.97 34.52
N SER A 79 8.27 4.29 34.51
CA SER A 79 7.28 5.21 35.06
C SER A 79 6.53 5.87 33.92
N ILE A 80 5.19 5.81 33.92
CA ILE A 80 4.35 6.50 32.94
C ILE A 80 3.53 7.57 33.67
N ASP A 81 3.68 8.82 33.22
CA ASP A 81 2.83 9.93 33.65
C ASP A 81 1.53 9.94 32.82
N ILE A 82 0.39 9.79 33.50
CA ILE A 82 -0.94 9.96 32.90
C ILE A 82 -1.70 10.98 33.74
N ASP A 83 -1.98 12.14 33.16
CA ASP A 83 -2.77 13.20 33.80
C ASP A 83 -2.19 13.65 35.16
N GLY A 84 -0.85 13.69 35.29
CA GLY A 84 -0.14 14.07 36.51
C GLY A 84 -0.10 12.99 37.59
N VAL A 85 -0.56 11.77 37.29
CA VAL A 85 -0.40 10.60 38.14
C VAL A 85 0.72 9.73 37.57
N GLU A 86 1.75 9.52 38.39
CA GLU A 86 2.89 8.68 38.05
C GLU A 86 2.56 7.22 38.33
N ILE A 87 2.55 6.38 37.29
CA ILE A 87 2.23 4.95 37.38
C ILE A 87 3.50 4.14 37.15
N MET A 88 3.94 3.41 38.17
CA MET A 88 5.05 2.47 38.09
C MET A 88 4.58 1.14 37.49
N GLY A 89 5.42 0.54 36.65
CA GLY A 89 5.15 -0.77 36.06
C GLY A 89 6.34 -1.36 35.33
N GLU A 90 6.15 -2.56 34.80
CA GLU A 90 7.13 -3.26 33.99
C GLU A 90 6.82 -3.10 32.50
N LEU A 91 7.85 -2.81 31.72
CA LEU A 91 7.81 -2.71 30.28
C LEU A 91 8.41 -3.99 29.67
N TYR A 92 7.62 -4.72 28.89
CA TYR A 92 8.06 -5.90 28.14
C TYR A 92 8.26 -5.55 26.67
N GLU A 93 9.46 -5.79 26.16
CA GLU A 93 9.78 -5.57 24.75
C GLU A 93 10.03 -6.88 24.01
N VAL A 94 9.45 -6.99 22.81
CA VAL A 94 9.70 -8.07 21.85
C VAL A 94 9.97 -7.49 20.46
N ASP A 95 11.00 -7.98 19.78
CA ASP A 95 11.35 -7.52 18.42
C ASP A 95 10.28 -7.93 17.39
N TYR A 96 9.84 -6.95 16.59
CA TYR A 96 8.87 -7.11 15.52
C TYR A 96 9.47 -6.74 14.16
N GLY A 97 9.69 -7.74 13.30
CA GLY A 97 10.39 -7.54 12.03
C GLY A 97 11.83 -7.04 12.21
N LYS A 98 12.35 -6.31 11.20
CA LYS A 98 13.76 -5.87 11.18
C LYS A 98 14.04 -4.54 11.91
N SER A 99 13.00 -3.75 12.17
CA SER A 99 13.18 -2.36 12.63
C SER A 99 12.08 -1.86 13.57
N LYS A 100 11.18 -2.74 14.02
CA LYS A 100 10.06 -2.37 14.89
C LYS A 100 10.10 -3.25 16.14
N LYS A 101 9.41 -2.80 17.18
CA LYS A 101 9.30 -3.52 18.46
C LYS A 101 7.86 -3.43 18.93
N LEU A 102 7.39 -4.51 19.55
CA LEU A 102 6.16 -4.54 20.32
C LEU A 102 6.52 -4.27 21.78
N ILE A 103 5.74 -3.41 22.43
CA ILE A 103 5.96 -2.96 23.79
C ILE A 103 4.66 -3.16 24.56
N GLU A 104 4.70 -3.88 25.66
CA GLU A 104 3.59 -4.03 26.62
C GLU A 104 4.01 -3.39 27.94
N PHE A 105 3.17 -2.50 28.47
CA PHE A 105 3.35 -1.94 29.81
C PHE A 105 2.35 -2.58 30.76
N VAL A 106 2.84 -3.17 31.85
CA VAL A 106 2.00 -3.74 32.90
C VAL A 106 2.24 -2.95 34.17
N ARG A 107 1.19 -2.25 34.62
CA ARG A 107 1.17 -1.53 35.89
C ARG A 107 1.43 -2.51 37.03
N ASN A 108 2.26 -2.10 37.98
CA ASN A 108 2.45 -2.86 39.21
C ASN A 108 1.21 -2.67 40.10
N SER A 109 0.50 -3.74 40.43
CA SER A 109 -0.80 -3.69 41.11
C SER A 109 -0.71 -3.55 42.63
N ASP A 110 0.48 -3.26 43.17
CA ASP A 110 0.73 -3.18 44.61
C ASP A 110 0.45 -1.79 45.23
N GLU A 111 -0.11 -0.83 44.46
CA GLU A 111 -0.67 0.46 44.95
C GLU A 111 -2.00 0.86 44.29
#